data_AF-A0A194R0Z0-F1
#
_entry.id   AF-A0A194R0Z0-F1
#
_cell.length_a   1.000
_cell.length_b   1.000
_cell.length_c   1.000
_cell.angle_alpha   90.00
_cell.angle_beta   90.00
_cell.angle_gamma   90.00
#
_symmetry.space_group_name_H-M   'P 1'
#
loop_
_entity.id
_entity.type
_entity.pdbx_description
1 polymer ?
#
loop_
_entity_poly.entity_id
_entity_poly.type
_entity_poly.pdbx_seq_one_letter_code
_entity_poly.pdbx_strand_id
1 'polypeptide(L)'
;MMHNSNCICVKPQEKVKEKETVKVQIAKKYVYSTPQASIIVFIAFMVLPFVPACNILFYVGFVVAERVLYIPSIGFCLLLGLGAGSLTRNWNRNEIRCRIFMLALMITLLTMCGCTLRRNLDWHDEESLFRSALHINPPKAYGNLGSVLTTQGRIAEAEVAFGRALKYRPNMADVHYNL
;
A
#
# COMPACT_ATOMS: atom_id res chain seq x y z
N MET A 1 -9.88 60.20 48.33
CA MET A 1 -10.90 59.21 47.92
C MET A 1 -10.24 58.18 47.02
N MET A 2 -10.21 56.94 47.51
CA MET A 2 -10.10 55.65 46.83
C MET A 2 -9.11 55.47 45.65
N HIS A 3 -7.97 54.85 45.98
CA HIS A 3 -7.23 53.95 45.10
C HIS A 3 -8.16 52.84 44.58
N ASN A 4 -8.14 52.56 43.27
CA ASN A 4 -8.66 51.31 42.75
C ASN A 4 -7.68 50.70 41.73
N SER A 5 -6.68 49.98 42.26
CA SER A 5 -5.76 49.18 41.46
C SER A 5 -6.39 47.80 41.23
N ASN A 6 -7.05 47.62 40.08
CA ASN A 6 -7.53 46.31 39.65
C ASN A 6 -6.33 45.44 39.25
N CYS A 7 -5.75 44.71 40.21
CA CYS A 7 -4.83 43.62 39.93
C CYS A 7 -5.61 42.43 39.36
N ILE A 8 -5.61 42.30 38.04
CA ILE A 8 -6.13 41.11 37.35
C ILE A 8 -5.08 39.99 37.50
N CYS A 9 -5.28 39.11 38.48
CA CYS A 9 -4.54 37.85 38.59
C CYS A 9 -4.99 36.91 37.46
N VAL A 10 -4.28 36.95 36.32
CA VAL A 10 -4.43 35.96 35.24
C VAL A 10 -4.13 34.57 35.81
N LYS A 11 -5.13 33.69 35.81
CA LYS A 11 -5.02 32.33 36.38
C LYS A 11 -3.90 31.56 35.67
N PRO A 12 -3.06 30.78 36.37
CA PRO A 12 -1.96 30.00 35.78
C PRO A 12 -2.39 29.08 34.63
N GLN A 13 -3.65 28.64 34.62
CA GLN A 13 -4.25 27.75 33.63
C GLN A 13 -4.35 28.38 32.22
N GLU A 14 -4.56 29.69 32.10
CA GLU A 14 -4.62 30.39 30.80
C GLU A 14 -3.24 30.48 30.15
N LYS A 15 -2.20 30.77 30.93
CA LYS A 15 -0.81 30.82 30.43
C LYS A 15 -0.29 29.45 29.99
N VAL A 16 -0.76 28.35 30.60
CA VAL A 16 -0.42 26.99 30.16
C VAL A 16 -1.10 26.67 28.84
N LYS A 17 -2.41 26.94 28.72
CA LYS A 17 -3.17 26.78 27.45
C LYS A 17 -2.56 27.60 26.31
N GLU A 18 -2.22 28.86 26.56
CA GLU A 18 -1.64 29.75 25.54
C GLU A 18 -0.26 29.25 25.08
N LYS A 19 0.62 28.84 25.99
CA LYS A 19 1.93 28.25 25.66
C LYS A 19 1.80 26.92 24.92
N GLU A 20 0.82 26.10 25.28
CA GLU A 20 0.55 24.83 24.60
C GLU A 20 -0.02 25.06 23.19
N THR A 21 -0.90 26.04 23.03
CA THR A 21 -1.46 26.45 21.73
C THR A 21 -0.36 27.01 20.81
N VAL A 22 0.54 27.83 21.35
CA VAL A 22 1.69 28.39 20.63
C VAL A 22 2.69 27.29 20.26
N LYS A 23 2.98 26.32 21.15
CA LYS A 23 3.83 25.16 20.83
C LYS A 23 3.22 24.29 19.72
N VAL A 24 1.91 24.04 19.76
CA VAL A 24 1.20 23.29 18.71
C VAL A 24 1.22 24.06 17.39
N GLN A 25 1.05 25.37 17.41
CA GLN A 25 1.15 26.22 16.22
C GLN A 25 2.59 26.26 15.64
N ILE A 26 3.61 26.33 16.49
CA ILE A 26 5.02 26.29 16.09
C ILE A 26 5.38 24.91 15.52
N ALA A 27 4.97 23.82 16.17
CA ALA A 27 5.18 22.46 15.67
C ALA A 27 4.49 22.25 14.31
N LYS A 28 3.24 22.73 14.16
CA LYS A 28 2.55 22.78 12.85
C LYS A 28 3.32 23.62 11.83
N LYS A 29 3.93 24.74 12.23
CA LYS A 29 4.71 25.59 11.33
C LYS A 29 6.01 24.93 10.87
N TYR A 30 6.71 24.20 11.74
CA TYR A 30 7.97 23.51 11.41
C TYR A 30 7.75 22.29 10.50
N VAL A 31 6.74 21.46 10.78
CA VAL A 31 6.40 20.29 9.94
C VAL A 31 6.03 20.69 8.51
N TYR A 32 5.53 21.92 8.32
CA TYR A 32 5.07 22.45 7.02
C TYR A 32 5.99 23.51 6.40
N SER A 33 7.15 23.84 6.98
CA SER A 33 8.00 24.94 6.47
C SER A 33 8.85 24.57 5.25
N THR A 34 9.08 23.28 4.98
CA THR A 34 9.80 22.82 3.77
C THR A 34 9.06 21.65 3.08
N PRO A 35 7.84 21.87 2.56
CA PRO A 35 7.05 20.81 1.93
C PRO A 35 7.79 20.16 0.75
N GLN A 36 8.63 20.93 0.06
CA GLN A 36 9.46 20.45 -1.05
C GLN A 36 10.48 19.39 -0.60
N ALA A 37 11.16 19.61 0.53
CA ALA A 37 12.14 18.65 1.05
C ALA A 37 11.46 17.34 1.47
N SER A 38 10.31 17.42 2.14
CA SER A 38 9.52 16.26 2.53
C SER A 38 9.03 15.46 1.31
N ILE A 39 8.53 16.15 0.28
CA ILE A 39 8.09 15.49 -0.97
C ILE A 39 9.25 14.74 -1.64
N ILE A 40 10.43 15.36 -1.74
CA ILE A 40 11.62 14.72 -2.32
C ILE A 40 11.98 13.44 -1.54
N VAL A 41 12.01 13.51 -0.20
CA VAL A 41 12.30 12.36 0.65
C VAL A 41 11.26 11.26 0.46
N PHE A 42 9.98 11.57 0.43
CA PHE A 42 8.92 10.56 0.31
C PHE A 42 8.92 9.90 -1.08
N ILE A 43 9.19 10.67 -2.13
CA ILE A 43 9.42 10.14 -3.48
C ILE A 43 10.66 9.24 -3.49
N ALA A 44 11.75 9.62 -2.80
CA ALA A 44 12.94 8.79 -2.72
C ALA A 44 12.66 7.45 -2.02
N PHE A 45 11.91 7.46 -0.90
CA PHE A 45 11.43 6.24 -0.24
C PHE A 45 10.54 5.37 -1.15
N MET A 46 9.79 6.00 -2.06
CA MET A 46 8.95 5.28 -3.02
C MET A 46 9.77 4.65 -4.15
N VAL A 47 10.66 5.43 -4.77
CA VAL A 47 11.32 5.08 -6.03
C VAL A 47 12.59 4.27 -5.83
N LEU A 48 13.48 4.68 -4.93
CA LEU A 48 14.80 4.04 -4.75
C LEU A 48 14.71 2.54 -4.44
N PRO A 49 13.87 2.07 -3.50
CA PRO A 49 13.72 0.63 -3.26
C PRO A 49 12.90 -0.09 -4.34
N PHE A 50 12.04 0.62 -5.08
CA PHE A 50 11.19 0.02 -6.10
C PHE A 50 11.92 -0.26 -7.42
N VAL A 51 12.80 0.65 -7.85
CA VAL A 51 13.56 0.52 -9.11
C VAL A 51 14.31 -0.81 -9.25
N PRO A 52 15.13 -1.27 -8.29
CA PRO A 52 15.79 -2.57 -8.39
C PRO A 52 14.80 -3.73 -8.30
N ALA A 53 13.70 -3.56 -7.56
CA ALA A 53 12.67 -4.58 -7.43
C ALA A 53 11.95 -4.88 -8.75
N CYS A 54 11.73 -3.87 -9.59
CA CYS A 54 11.01 -4.02 -10.86
C CYS A 54 11.74 -4.87 -11.91
N ASN A 55 12.99 -5.26 -11.67
CA ASN A 55 13.85 -5.94 -12.64
C ASN A 55 14.04 -5.16 -13.97
N ILE A 56 13.82 -3.84 -13.98
CA ILE A 56 13.96 -3.00 -15.19
C ILE A 56 15.45 -2.77 -15.53
N LEU A 57 16.27 -2.50 -14.51
CA LEU A 57 17.70 -2.20 -14.68
C LEU A 57 18.58 -3.43 -14.44
N PHE A 58 18.24 -4.25 -13.45
CA PHE A 58 19.00 -5.44 -13.06
C PHE A 58 18.04 -6.60 -12.83
N TYR A 59 18.29 -7.73 -13.49
CA TYR A 59 17.50 -8.94 -13.28
C TYR A 59 17.97 -9.64 -12.00
N VAL A 60 17.19 -9.53 -10.91
CA VAL A 60 17.54 -10.07 -9.58
C VAL A 60 16.99 -11.50 -9.38
N GLY A 61 16.25 -12.02 -10.36
CA GLY A 61 15.79 -13.42 -10.39
C GLY A 61 14.60 -13.75 -9.47
N PHE A 62 14.14 -12.84 -8.63
CA PHE A 62 12.91 -13.00 -7.85
C PHE A 62 11.72 -12.27 -8.47
N VAL A 63 10.53 -12.85 -8.31
CA VAL A 63 9.25 -12.22 -8.70
C VAL A 63 8.97 -11.06 -7.75
N VAL A 64 8.54 -9.92 -8.30
CA VAL A 64 8.05 -8.79 -7.48
C VAL A 64 6.99 -9.30 -6.53
N ALA A 65 7.28 -9.24 -5.24
CA ALA A 65 6.41 -9.74 -4.18
C ALA A 65 6.08 -8.61 -3.22
N GLU A 66 4.98 -8.78 -2.47
CA GLU A 66 4.47 -7.78 -1.52
C GLU A 66 5.53 -7.27 -0.53
N ARG A 67 6.42 -8.17 -0.05
CA ARG A 67 7.49 -7.81 0.89
C ARG A 67 8.43 -6.74 0.36
N VAL A 68 8.59 -6.66 -0.97
CA VAL A 68 9.44 -5.67 -1.63
C VAL A 68 8.72 -4.32 -1.77
N LEU A 69 7.38 -4.34 -1.72
CA LEU A 69 6.54 -3.15 -1.82
C LEU A 69 6.32 -2.43 -0.49
N TYR A 70 6.73 -2.99 0.66
CA TYR A 70 6.53 -2.34 1.97
C TYR A 70 7.21 -0.97 2.08
N ILE A 71 8.50 -0.86 1.71
CA ILE A 71 9.22 0.42 1.78
C ILE A 71 8.63 1.42 0.76
N PRO A 72 8.41 1.05 -0.52
CA PRO A 72 7.72 1.92 -1.46
C PRO A 72 6.35 2.42 -0.97
N SER A 73 5.58 1.54 -0.32
CA SER A 73 4.24 1.85 0.21
C SER A 73 4.30 2.87 1.35
N ILE A 74 5.36 2.88 2.16
CA ILE A 74 5.56 3.90 3.20
C ILE A 74 5.68 5.29 2.54
N GLY A 75 6.50 5.42 1.49
CA GLY A 75 6.64 6.67 0.74
C GLY A 75 5.31 7.13 0.14
N PHE A 76 4.55 6.21 -0.46
CA PHE A 76 3.21 6.48 -0.99
C PHE A 76 2.22 6.96 0.08
N CYS A 77 2.15 6.28 1.23
CA CYS A 77 1.27 6.66 2.34
C CYS A 77 1.60 8.04 2.91
N LEU A 78 2.89 8.38 3.00
CA LEU A 78 3.35 9.70 3.46
C LEU A 78 2.95 10.81 2.47
N LEU A 79 3.08 10.57 1.16
CA LEU A 79 2.62 11.49 0.12
C LEU A 79 1.10 11.69 0.17
N LEU A 80 0.33 10.61 0.32
CA LEU A 80 -1.12 10.68 0.50
C LEU A 80 -1.50 11.48 1.74
N GLY A 81 -0.79 11.30 2.86
CA GLY A 81 -1.00 12.05 4.09
C GLY A 81 -0.77 13.56 3.92
N LEU A 82 0.31 13.96 3.25
CA LEU A 82 0.57 15.38 2.93
C LEU A 82 -0.49 15.98 1.99
N GLY A 83 -0.88 15.22 0.97
CA GLY A 83 -1.92 15.63 0.02
C GLY A 83 -3.27 15.81 0.73
N ALA A 84 -3.65 14.84 1.56
CA ALA A 84 -4.88 14.89 2.35
C ALA A 84 -4.86 16.04 3.37
N GLY A 85 -3.73 16.28 4.06
CA GLY A 85 -3.57 17.41 4.99
C GLY A 85 -3.73 18.77 4.30
N SER A 86 -3.18 18.91 3.10
CA SER A 86 -3.32 20.12 2.29
C SER A 86 -4.76 20.31 1.80
N LEU A 87 -5.42 19.23 1.39
CA LEU A 87 -6.80 19.24 0.88
C LEU A 87 -7.83 19.50 1.98
N THR A 88 -7.61 18.96 3.18
CA THR A 88 -8.53 19.10 4.33
C THR A 88 -8.51 20.51 4.95
N ARG A 89 -7.46 21.31 4.70
CA ARG A 89 -7.30 22.64 5.30
C ARG A 89 -8.38 23.65 4.88
N ASN A 90 -8.83 23.57 3.63
CA ASN A 90 -9.88 24.44 3.07
C ASN A 90 -11.18 23.67 2.83
N TRP A 91 -11.37 22.56 3.57
CA TRP A 91 -12.45 21.63 3.30
C TRP A 91 -13.78 22.13 3.85
N ASN A 92 -14.72 22.39 2.96
CA ASN A 92 -16.09 22.72 3.31
C ASN A 92 -17.03 21.63 2.78
N ARG A 93 -17.64 20.84 3.67
CA ARG A 93 -18.50 19.70 3.31
C ARG A 93 -19.71 20.08 2.46
N ASN A 94 -20.12 21.34 2.49
CA ASN A 94 -21.25 21.84 1.70
C ASN A 94 -20.87 22.15 0.25
N GLU A 95 -19.59 22.36 -0.04
CA GLU A 95 -19.10 22.58 -1.40
C GLU A 95 -19.30 21.34 -2.26
N ILE A 96 -19.85 21.53 -3.46
CA ILE A 96 -20.09 20.45 -4.42
C ILE A 96 -18.81 19.67 -4.76
N ARG A 97 -17.65 20.36 -4.81
CA ARG A 97 -16.33 19.74 -5.04
C ARG A 97 -15.97 18.72 -3.94
N CYS A 98 -16.24 19.03 -2.68
CA CYS A 98 -15.97 18.14 -1.56
C CYS A 98 -16.89 16.91 -1.60
N ARG A 99 -18.15 17.07 -2.00
CA ARG A 99 -19.10 15.96 -2.18
C ARG A 99 -18.69 15.03 -3.33
N ILE A 100 -18.30 15.59 -4.48
CA ILE A 100 -17.80 14.82 -5.63
C ILE A 100 -16.56 14.02 -5.20
N PHE A 101 -15.62 14.63 -4.49
CA PHE A 101 -14.44 13.90 -3.99
C PHE A 101 -14.82 12.76 -3.05
N MET A 102 -15.73 12.99 -2.09
CA MET A 102 -16.17 11.94 -1.16
C MET A 102 -16.87 10.79 -1.87
N LEU A 103 -17.70 11.09 -2.87
CA LEU A 103 -18.35 10.07 -3.70
C LEU A 103 -17.32 9.28 -4.51
N ALA A 104 -16.35 9.96 -5.14
CA ALA A 104 -15.27 9.30 -5.88
C ALA A 104 -14.42 8.40 -4.97
N LEU A 105 -14.10 8.87 -3.76
CA LEU A 105 -13.37 8.08 -2.75
C LEU A 105 -14.20 6.87 -2.31
N MET A 106 -15.50 7.06 -2.04
CA MET A 106 -16.41 5.97 -1.65
C MET A 106 -16.52 4.92 -2.75
N ILE A 107 -16.71 5.33 -4.01
CA ILE A 107 -16.75 4.42 -5.16
C ILE A 107 -15.43 3.65 -5.25
N THR A 108 -14.29 4.33 -5.15
CA THR A 108 -12.97 3.68 -5.19
C THR A 108 -12.84 2.63 -4.08
N LEU A 109 -13.20 2.98 -2.84
CA LEU A 109 -13.16 2.03 -1.71
C LEU A 109 -14.09 0.84 -1.89
N LEU A 110 -15.31 1.06 -2.41
CA LEU A 110 -16.26 -0.02 -2.71
C LEU A 110 -15.71 -0.95 -3.81
N THR A 111 -15.10 -0.40 -4.86
CA THR A 111 -14.47 -1.22 -5.91
C THR A 111 -13.31 -2.04 -5.35
N MET A 112 -12.44 -1.46 -4.51
CA MET A 112 -11.33 -2.17 -3.88
C MET A 112 -11.80 -3.25 -2.90
N CYS A 113 -12.87 -2.98 -2.16
CA CYS A 113 -13.52 -3.97 -1.30
C CYS A 113 -14.04 -5.16 -2.14
N GLY A 114 -14.76 -4.90 -3.24
CA GLY A 114 -15.23 -5.93 -4.15
C GLY A 114 -14.09 -6.75 -4.77
N CYS A 115 -13.00 -6.11 -5.19
CA CYS A 115 -11.81 -6.81 -5.67
C CYS A 115 -11.17 -7.71 -4.60
N THR A 116 -11.13 -7.25 -3.36
CA THR A 116 -10.59 -8.01 -2.22
C THR A 116 -11.45 -9.24 -1.91
N LEU A 117 -12.78 -9.06 -1.88
CA LEU A 117 -13.71 -10.17 -1.65
C LEU A 117 -13.63 -11.23 -2.74
N ARG A 118 -13.54 -10.82 -4.01
CA ARG A 118 -13.33 -11.76 -5.12
C ARG A 118 -12.00 -12.49 -4.97
N ARG A 119 -10.93 -11.79 -4.60
CA ARG A 119 -9.62 -12.40 -4.40
C ARG A 119 -9.65 -13.43 -3.29
N ASN A 120 -10.39 -13.22 -2.20
CA ASN A 120 -10.50 -14.20 -1.12
C ASN A 120 -11.05 -15.56 -1.59
N LEU A 121 -11.86 -15.60 -2.64
CA LEU A 121 -12.33 -16.85 -3.23
C LEU A 121 -11.19 -17.67 -3.86
N ASP A 122 -10.22 -16.98 -4.49
CA ASP A 122 -9.03 -17.65 -5.05
C ASP A 122 -8.19 -18.32 -3.95
N TRP A 123 -8.26 -17.84 -2.70
CA TRP A 123 -7.46 -18.34 -1.57
C TRP A 123 -8.16 -19.45 -0.77
N HIS A 124 -9.33 -19.90 -1.22
CA HIS A 124 -10.10 -20.92 -0.53
C HIS A 124 -9.35 -22.27 -0.46
N ASP A 125 -8.66 -22.64 -1.53
CA ASP A 125 -7.87 -23.86 -1.63
C ASP A 125 -6.65 -23.67 -2.56
N GLU A 126 -5.64 -24.52 -2.41
CA GLU A 126 -4.38 -24.41 -3.16
C GLU A 126 -4.56 -24.59 -4.68
N GLU A 127 -5.50 -25.43 -5.11
CA GLU A 127 -5.77 -25.64 -6.53
C GLU A 127 -6.41 -24.40 -7.15
N SER A 128 -7.45 -23.83 -6.52
CA SER A 128 -8.08 -22.57 -6.91
C SER A 128 -7.06 -21.44 -6.95
N LEU A 129 -6.15 -21.37 -5.98
CA LEU A 129 -5.10 -20.36 -5.93
C LEU A 129 -4.20 -20.45 -7.16
N PHE A 130 -3.65 -21.63 -7.48
CA PHE A 130 -2.76 -21.76 -8.64
C PHE A 130 -3.50 -21.71 -9.97
N ARG A 131 -4.75 -22.19 -10.05
CA ARG A 131 -5.61 -22.00 -11.22
C ARG A 131 -5.86 -20.53 -11.52
N SER A 132 -6.12 -19.72 -10.49
CA SER A 132 -6.27 -18.27 -10.64
C SER A 132 -4.96 -17.61 -11.13
N ALA A 133 -3.79 -18.18 -10.82
CA ALA A 133 -2.50 -17.62 -11.22
C ALA A 133 -2.06 -18.00 -12.66
N LEU A 134 -2.74 -18.94 -13.32
CA LEU A 134 -2.34 -19.46 -14.64
C LEU A 134 -2.25 -18.39 -15.73
N HIS A 135 -3.06 -17.34 -15.65
CA HIS A 135 -3.03 -16.25 -16.63
C HIS A 135 -2.01 -15.15 -16.31
N ILE A 136 -1.47 -15.13 -15.09
CA ILE A 136 -0.48 -14.12 -14.64
C ILE A 136 0.95 -14.62 -14.84
N ASN A 137 1.23 -15.84 -14.38
CA ASN A 137 2.54 -16.46 -14.55
C ASN A 137 2.36 -17.97 -14.84
N PRO A 138 1.99 -18.32 -16.09
CA PRO A 138 1.68 -19.69 -16.46
C PRO A 138 2.75 -20.71 -16.05
N PRO A 139 4.06 -20.55 -16.34
CA PRO A 139 5.05 -21.59 -16.04
C PRO A 139 5.12 -21.92 -14.55
N LYS A 140 5.17 -20.91 -13.67
CA LYS A 140 5.26 -21.16 -12.22
C LYS A 140 3.94 -21.65 -11.63
N ALA A 141 2.81 -21.16 -12.13
CA ALA A 141 1.49 -21.58 -11.69
C ALA A 141 1.19 -23.04 -12.08
N TYR A 142 1.54 -23.45 -13.30
CA TYR A 142 1.40 -24.85 -13.73
C TYR A 142 2.30 -25.80 -12.93
N GLY A 143 3.55 -25.41 -12.64
CA GLY A 143 4.45 -26.20 -11.80
C GLY A 143 3.87 -26.45 -10.40
N ASN A 144 3.43 -25.38 -9.73
CA ASN A 144 2.81 -25.50 -8.41
C ASN A 144 1.47 -26.28 -8.45
N LEU A 145 0.66 -26.07 -9.48
CA LEU A 145 -0.59 -26.81 -9.68
C LEU A 145 -0.31 -28.32 -9.81
N GLY A 146 0.74 -28.70 -10.53
CA GLY A 146 1.17 -30.10 -10.63
C GLY A 146 1.52 -30.71 -9.26
N SER A 147 2.25 -29.97 -8.41
CA SER A 147 2.56 -30.41 -7.05
C SER A 147 1.30 -30.59 -6.18
N VAL A 148 0.34 -29.67 -6.28
CA VAL A 148 -0.96 -29.78 -5.57
C VAL A 148 -1.73 -31.01 -6.04
N LEU A 149 -1.86 -31.21 -7.36
CA LEU A 149 -2.55 -32.36 -7.95
C LEU A 149 -1.89 -33.69 -7.56
N THR A 150 -0.56 -33.71 -7.48
CA THR A 150 0.21 -34.88 -7.00
C THR A 150 -0.15 -35.20 -5.56
N THR A 151 -0.22 -34.19 -4.69
CA THR A 151 -0.58 -34.34 -3.27
C THR A 151 -2.02 -34.84 -3.11
N GLN A 152 -2.91 -34.46 -4.02
CA GLN A 152 -4.29 -34.95 -4.10
C GLN A 152 -4.43 -36.35 -4.74
N GLY A 153 -3.34 -36.98 -5.19
CA GLY A 153 -3.36 -38.29 -5.86
C GLY A 153 -3.80 -38.27 -7.33
N ARG A 154 -4.00 -37.08 -7.93
CA ARG A 154 -4.43 -36.89 -9.32
C ARG A 154 -3.24 -36.86 -10.28
N ILE A 155 -2.51 -37.96 -10.34
CA ILE A 155 -1.21 -38.06 -11.02
C ILE A 155 -1.28 -37.72 -12.52
N ALA A 156 -2.30 -38.22 -13.23
CA ALA A 156 -2.46 -37.95 -14.67
C ALA A 156 -2.67 -36.46 -14.97
N GLU A 157 -3.39 -35.74 -14.11
CA GLU A 157 -3.58 -34.29 -14.28
C GLU A 157 -2.31 -33.51 -13.90
N ALA A 158 -1.56 -34.01 -12.91
CA ALA A 158 -0.28 -33.43 -12.52
C ALA A 158 0.75 -33.50 -13.66
N GLU A 159 0.88 -34.65 -14.34
CA GLU A 159 1.77 -34.81 -15.50
C GLU A 159 1.44 -33.80 -16.61
N VAL A 160 0.15 -33.62 -16.91
CA VAL A 160 -0.30 -32.61 -17.89
C VAL A 160 0.05 -31.19 -17.43
N ALA A 161 -0.11 -30.89 -16.14
CA ALA A 161 0.25 -29.58 -15.59
C ALA A 161 1.76 -29.31 -15.67
N PHE A 162 2.60 -30.26 -15.26
CA PHE A 162 4.06 -30.16 -15.37
C PHE A 162 4.52 -30.05 -16.84
N GLY A 163 3.94 -30.86 -17.74
CA GLY A 163 4.21 -30.75 -19.17
C GLY A 163 3.87 -29.37 -19.75
N ARG A 164 2.76 -28.76 -19.30
CA ARG A 164 2.43 -27.37 -19.66
C ARG A 164 3.44 -26.38 -19.09
N ALA A 165 3.88 -26.54 -17.84
CA ALA A 165 4.90 -25.68 -17.24
C ALA A 165 6.19 -25.69 -18.06
N LEU A 166 6.68 -26.88 -18.43
CA LEU A 166 7.90 -27.07 -19.24
C LEU A 166 7.72 -26.53 -20.67
N LYS A 167 6.52 -26.56 -21.24
CA LYS A 167 6.23 -25.92 -22.52
C LYS A 167 6.39 -24.40 -22.47
N TYR A 168 6.02 -23.76 -21.36
CA TYR A 168 6.23 -22.32 -21.17
C TYR A 168 7.68 -21.97 -20.82
N ARG A 169 8.32 -22.79 -19.97
CA ARG A 169 9.72 -22.61 -19.56
C ARG A 169 10.40 -23.98 -19.44
N PRO A 170 11.18 -24.40 -20.45
CA PRO A 170 11.82 -25.71 -20.45
C PRO A 170 12.88 -25.91 -19.36
N ASN A 171 13.50 -24.82 -18.89
CA ASN A 171 14.58 -24.85 -17.89
C ASN A 171 14.03 -24.63 -16.46
N MET A 172 13.13 -25.50 -16.01
CA MET A 172 12.58 -25.49 -14.65
C MET A 172 13.00 -26.76 -13.91
N ALA A 173 14.12 -26.68 -13.18
CA ALA A 173 14.69 -27.83 -12.46
C ALA A 173 13.74 -28.41 -11.41
N ASP A 174 12.96 -27.55 -10.76
CA ASP A 174 11.89 -27.91 -9.81
C ASP A 174 10.79 -28.74 -10.48
N VAL A 175 10.39 -28.40 -11.71
CA VAL A 175 9.37 -29.17 -12.44
C VAL A 175 9.93 -30.49 -12.94
N HIS A 176 11.15 -30.51 -13.48
CA HIS A 176 11.82 -31.75 -13.92
C HIS A 176 12.03 -32.75 -12.77
N TYR A 177 12.23 -32.27 -11.54
CA TYR A 177 12.37 -33.13 -10.36
C TYR A 177 11.04 -33.78 -9.94
N ASN A 178 9.91 -33.11 -10.18
CA ASN A 178 8.59 -33.54 -9.72
C ASN A 178 7.76 -34.30 -10.78
N LEU A 179 8.21 -34.32 -12.04
CA LEU A 179 7.61 -35.05 -13.15
C LEU A 179 8.13 -36.49 -13.19
#